data_AF-A0A1Y1LL54-F1
#
_entry.id   AF-A0A1Y1LL54-F1
#
_cell.length_a   1.000
_cell.length_b   1.000
_cell.length_c   1.000
_cell.angle_alpha   90.00
_cell.angle_beta   90.00
_cell.angle_gamma   90.00
#
_symmetry.space_group_name_H-M   'P 1'
#
loop_
_entity.id
_entity.type
_entity.pdbx_description
1 polymer ?
#
loop_
_entity_poly.entity_id
_entity_poly.type
_entity_poly.pdbx_seq_one_letter_code
_entity_poly.pdbx_strand_id
1 'polypeptide(L)'
;MYPGPGGQSWQSSPPCQTSSPTTQTTFADPLSTGTSGGALGGTSTAVALPGAAGATLTTGTPPDPPHFQCPRRPNLGREGRPIGLKANHFQISMPRGFVHHYDVTIQPDKCPRKVNREIIETMVHAYSKIFGNLKPVFDGRNNLYTRDPLPIGNSREELEVTLPGEGKDRLFRVTIKWVAQVSLYGLEEALEGRTRQIPYEAILALDVVMRHLPSMSYTPVGRSFFSTPEGYYHPLGGGREVWFGFHQSVRPSQWKMMLNIDVSATAFYKAQPVIEFMCEVLDIRDINEQRKPLTDSQRVKFTKEIKGLKIEITHCGTMRRKYRVCNVTRRPAQMQSFPLQLDNGQTVECTVAKYFLDKYKMKLRYPHLPCLQVGQEHKHTYLPLEVCNIVAGQRCIKKLTDMQTSTMIKATARSAPDREREINNLVRRADFNNDAYVQEFGLTISNNMMEVRGRVLPPPKLQYGGRVASLSGQVGWHSKQQAMPNQGVWDMRGKQFF
;
A
#
# COMPACT_ATOMS: atom_id res chain seq x y z
N MET A 1 -1.25 67.61 14.39
CA MET A 1 -0.71 67.56 15.77
C MET A 1 -0.90 66.15 16.29
N TYR A 2 0.20 65.46 16.60
CA TYR A 2 0.30 64.15 17.30
C TYR A 2 -0.25 62.88 16.57
N PRO A 3 0.35 61.69 16.83
CA PRO A 3 1.00 60.87 15.80
C PRO A 3 0.48 59.42 15.76
N GLY A 4 0.90 58.66 14.75
CA GLY A 4 0.61 57.22 14.66
C GLY A 4 1.54 56.35 15.51
N PRO A 5 1.15 55.09 15.73
CA PRO A 5 2.06 53.95 15.86
C PRO A 5 1.76 52.96 14.70
N GLY A 6 2.74 52.40 13.99
CA GLY A 6 3.92 51.73 14.53
C GLY A 6 3.73 50.24 14.26
N GLY A 7 4.23 49.77 13.12
CA GLY A 7 4.14 48.37 12.71
C GLY A 7 4.98 47.47 13.62
N GLN A 8 4.41 46.32 14.00
CA GLN A 8 5.14 45.17 14.50
C GLN A 8 4.77 43.93 13.69
N SER A 9 5.84 43.27 13.25
CA SER A 9 5.88 42.05 12.46
C SER A 9 5.19 40.89 13.15
N TRP A 10 4.27 40.24 12.44
CA TRP A 10 3.81 38.90 12.78
C TRP A 10 4.95 37.91 12.52
N GLN A 11 5.71 37.58 13.56
CA GLN A 11 6.56 36.39 13.54
C GLN A 11 5.64 35.17 13.54
N SER A 12 5.63 34.46 12.41
CA SER A 12 5.00 33.17 12.21
C SER A 12 5.47 32.18 13.29
N SER A 13 4.53 31.63 14.03
CA SER A 13 4.79 30.50 14.92
C SER A 13 5.37 29.32 14.12
N PRO A 14 6.35 28.57 14.65
CA PRO A 14 6.84 27.37 14.00
C PRO A 14 5.71 26.33 13.88
N PRO A 15 5.67 25.55 12.79
CA PRO A 15 4.64 24.53 12.63
C PRO A 15 4.72 23.49 13.75
N CYS A 16 3.56 23.23 14.35
CA CYS A 16 3.36 22.18 15.34
C CYS A 16 3.89 20.86 14.78
N GLN A 17 4.97 20.34 15.36
CA GLN A 17 5.46 19.00 15.05
C GLN A 17 4.42 18.00 15.56
N THR A 18 3.53 17.55 14.68
CA THR A 18 2.73 16.36 14.92
C THR A 18 3.67 15.16 14.91
N SER A 19 4.19 14.80 16.09
CA SER A 19 4.79 13.50 16.32
C SER A 19 3.72 12.44 16.07
N SER A 20 3.80 11.83 14.89
CA SER A 20 3.05 10.61 14.60
C SER A 20 3.56 9.55 15.56
N PRO A 21 2.72 8.88 16.37
CA PRO A 21 3.17 7.72 17.11
C PRO A 21 3.51 6.64 16.08
N THR A 22 4.80 6.43 15.86
CA THR A 22 5.33 5.25 15.18
C THR A 22 5.07 4.06 16.10
N THR A 23 3.87 3.49 16.03
CA THR A 23 3.63 2.17 16.60
C THR A 23 4.39 1.18 15.72
N GLN A 24 5.66 0.94 16.06
CA GLN A 24 6.37 -0.26 15.62
C GLN A 24 5.67 -1.46 16.27
N THR A 25 4.60 -1.94 15.63
CA THR A 25 4.13 -3.30 15.88
C THR A 25 4.94 -4.18 14.94
N THR A 26 6.05 -4.70 15.46
CA THR A 26 6.78 -5.83 14.88
C THR A 26 5.87 -7.04 14.90
N PHE A 27 5.12 -7.24 13.82
CA PHE A 27 4.55 -8.55 13.52
C PHE A 27 5.62 -9.34 12.77
N ALA A 28 6.12 -10.38 13.42
CA ALA A 28 6.91 -11.41 12.78
C ALA A 28 6.03 -12.15 11.77
N ASP A 29 6.43 -12.15 10.49
CA ASP A 29 5.95 -13.11 9.50
C ASP A 29 6.51 -14.49 9.89
N PRO A 30 5.69 -15.55 10.07
CA PRO A 30 6.19 -16.90 10.07
C PRO A 30 6.13 -17.47 8.64
N LEU A 31 7.10 -18.33 8.33
CA LEU A 31 7.29 -19.14 7.11
C LEU A 31 8.14 -18.54 5.98
N SER A 32 9.46 -18.65 6.17
CA SER A 32 10.37 -19.01 5.08
C SER A 32 11.44 -19.98 5.60
N THR A 33 11.17 -21.28 5.54
CA THR A 33 12.22 -22.31 5.60
C THR A 33 12.94 -22.32 4.25
N GLY A 34 14.16 -21.78 4.21
CA GLY A 34 15.04 -21.78 3.04
C GLY A 34 16.39 -22.40 3.38
N THR A 35 16.63 -23.57 2.83
CA THR A 35 17.86 -24.37 2.89
C THR A 35 18.92 -23.80 1.94
N SER A 36 20.16 -23.59 2.42
CA SER A 36 21.44 -23.59 1.68
C SER A 36 22.52 -23.06 2.65
N GLY A 37 23.64 -23.73 2.96
CA GLY A 37 24.52 -24.50 2.09
C GLY A 37 25.55 -23.56 1.46
N GLY A 38 26.74 -23.41 2.07
CA GLY A 38 27.85 -22.64 1.49
C GLY A 38 28.97 -22.31 2.48
N ALA A 39 30.05 -23.08 2.44
CA ALA A 39 31.26 -22.95 3.24
C ALA A 39 32.17 -21.78 2.80
N LEU A 40 33.06 -21.35 3.70
CA LEU A 40 34.37 -20.67 3.59
C LEU A 40 34.63 -20.07 5.01
N GLY A 41 35.63 -20.41 5.83
CA GLY A 41 37.04 -20.71 5.61
C GLY A 41 37.85 -19.66 6.41
N GLY A 42 38.40 -20.00 7.58
CA GLY A 42 39.18 -19.05 8.38
C GLY A 42 39.49 -19.47 9.83
N THR A 43 40.56 -20.22 9.98
CA THR A 43 41.37 -20.59 11.16
C THR A 43 41.33 -19.71 12.42
N SER A 44 41.23 -20.31 13.62
CA SER A 44 42.31 -20.22 14.62
C SER A 44 42.18 -21.20 15.81
N THR A 45 43.31 -21.89 16.06
CA THR A 45 43.84 -22.48 17.30
C THR A 45 42.96 -23.35 18.20
N ALA A 46 43.25 -24.65 18.13
CA ALA A 46 42.96 -25.68 19.13
C ALA A 46 43.97 -25.62 20.30
N VAL A 47 43.46 -25.79 21.51
CA VAL A 47 44.23 -26.31 22.66
C VAL A 47 43.40 -27.45 23.25
N ALA A 48 43.98 -28.65 23.27
CA ALA A 48 43.38 -29.86 23.79
C ALA A 48 43.97 -30.19 25.17
N LEU A 49 43.13 -30.60 26.12
CA LEU A 49 43.48 -31.35 27.34
C LEU A 49 42.29 -32.28 27.73
N PRO A 50 42.52 -33.34 28.52
CA PRO A 50 41.98 -34.67 28.20
C PRO A 50 40.87 -35.17 29.13
N GLY A 51 40.07 -36.09 28.59
CA GLY A 51 39.37 -37.22 29.22
C GLY A 51 38.76 -37.08 30.62
N ALA A 52 37.43 -37.11 30.68
CA ALA A 52 36.69 -37.66 31.82
C ALA A 52 35.42 -38.39 31.33
N ALA A 53 35.14 -39.51 31.98
CA ALA A 53 34.24 -40.57 31.59
C ALA A 53 32.74 -40.19 31.63
N GLY A 54 32.00 -40.83 30.71
CA GLY A 54 30.62 -41.32 30.85
C GLY A 54 29.64 -40.58 31.75
N ALA A 55 28.80 -39.75 31.14
CA ALA A 55 27.44 -39.52 31.61
C ALA A 55 26.51 -39.39 30.40
N THR A 56 25.53 -40.29 30.29
CA THR A 56 24.41 -40.22 29.36
C THR A 56 23.62 -38.94 29.61
N LEU A 57 23.88 -37.90 28.83
CA LEU A 57 23.04 -36.71 28.76
C LEU A 57 21.86 -37.03 27.86
N THR A 58 20.71 -37.29 28.49
CA THR A 58 19.40 -37.21 27.84
C THR A 58 19.30 -35.83 27.19
N THR A 59 19.26 -35.79 25.85
CA THR A 59 18.97 -34.57 25.09
C THR A 59 17.50 -34.22 25.31
N GLY A 60 17.22 -33.50 26.40
CA GLY A 60 15.93 -32.88 26.63
C GLY A 60 15.66 -31.88 25.52
N THR A 61 14.53 -32.01 24.86
CA THR A 61 13.98 -30.98 23.98
C THR A 61 14.02 -29.63 24.71
N PRO A 62 14.44 -28.53 24.06
CA PRO A 62 14.41 -27.22 24.69
C PRO A 62 12.98 -26.92 25.16
N PRO A 63 12.79 -26.33 26.35
CA PRO A 63 11.46 -26.01 26.84
C PRO A 63 10.76 -25.07 25.86
N ASP A 64 9.49 -25.36 25.57
CA ASP A 64 8.67 -24.50 24.71
C ASP A 64 8.69 -23.06 25.23
N PRO A 65 8.79 -22.06 24.33
CA PRO A 65 8.79 -20.67 24.75
C PRO A 65 7.49 -20.34 25.50
N PRO A 66 7.56 -19.47 26.52
CA PRO A 66 6.39 -19.13 27.34
C PRO A 66 5.26 -18.57 26.48
N HIS A 67 4.07 -19.17 26.60
CA HIS A 67 2.88 -18.76 25.86
C HIS A 67 2.21 -17.54 26.54
N PHE A 68 2.52 -16.33 26.06
CA PHE A 68 1.92 -15.10 26.56
C PHE A 68 0.49 -14.90 26.05
N GLN A 69 -0.48 -14.81 26.96
CA GLN A 69 -1.88 -14.49 26.63
C GLN A 69 -2.21 -13.05 27.01
N CYS A 70 -2.81 -12.31 26.09
CA CYS A 70 -3.32 -10.97 26.39
C CYS A 70 -4.37 -11.04 27.53
N PRO A 71 -4.35 -10.08 28.47
CA PRO A 71 -5.32 -10.04 29.57
C PRO A 71 -6.73 -9.78 29.04
N ARG A 72 -7.74 -10.33 29.72
CA ARG A 72 -9.14 -10.04 29.41
C ARG A 72 -9.47 -8.60 29.80
N ARG A 73 -10.41 -7.99 29.08
CA ARG A 73 -11.01 -6.71 29.51
C ARG A 73 -11.65 -6.93 30.89
N PRO A 74 -11.21 -6.24 31.96
CA PRO A 74 -11.70 -6.50 33.30
C PRO A 74 -13.14 -6.00 33.51
N ASN A 75 -13.49 -4.85 32.93
CA ASN A 75 -14.80 -4.23 33.02
C ASN A 75 -14.98 -3.12 31.95
N LEU A 76 -16.13 -2.46 31.97
CA LEU A 76 -16.42 -1.24 31.21
C LEU A 76 -16.22 -0.01 32.09
N GLY A 77 -15.54 1.01 31.57
CA GLY A 77 -15.35 2.27 32.30
C GLY A 77 -16.64 3.06 32.46
N ARG A 78 -16.81 3.74 33.60
CA ARG A 78 -18.03 4.47 33.99
C ARG A 78 -17.87 5.99 34.05
N GLU A 79 -16.65 6.47 34.26
CA GLU A 79 -16.34 7.90 34.45
C GLU A 79 -16.54 8.76 33.20
N GLY A 80 -16.90 10.02 33.39
CA GLY A 80 -17.02 11.02 32.33
C GLY A 80 -18.43 11.17 31.75
N ARG A 81 -18.70 12.32 31.12
CA ARG A 81 -20.02 12.61 30.55
C ARG A 81 -20.28 11.77 29.29
N PRO A 82 -21.48 11.22 29.09
CA PRO A 82 -21.79 10.45 27.89
C PRO A 82 -21.82 11.33 26.63
N ILE A 83 -21.48 10.74 25.49
CA ILE A 83 -21.58 11.37 24.16
C ILE A 83 -21.96 10.32 23.10
N GLY A 84 -22.90 10.64 22.21
CA GLY A 84 -23.22 9.80 21.06
C GLY A 84 -22.18 10.00 19.95
N LEU A 85 -21.66 8.91 19.40
CA LEU A 85 -20.65 8.93 18.34
C LEU A 85 -21.10 8.00 17.20
N LYS A 86 -20.57 8.28 16.01
CA LYS A 86 -20.63 7.36 14.88
C LYS A 86 -19.22 6.92 14.54
N ALA A 87 -19.03 5.61 14.39
CA ALA A 87 -17.81 5.04 13.89
C ALA A 87 -17.99 4.67 12.41
N ASN A 88 -16.94 4.87 11.62
CA ASN A 88 -16.85 4.44 10.22
C ASN A 88 -16.73 2.90 10.05
N HIS A 89 -17.44 2.18 10.91
CA HIS A 89 -17.54 0.74 10.96
C HIS A 89 -18.96 0.35 10.55
N PHE A 90 -19.07 -0.57 9.61
CA PHE A 90 -20.32 -1.03 9.03
C PHE A 90 -20.50 -2.50 9.39
N GLN A 91 -21.63 -2.86 9.99
CA GLN A 91 -21.87 -4.22 10.46
C GLN A 91 -21.89 -5.20 9.27
N ILE A 92 -21.16 -6.31 9.39
CA ILE A 92 -21.24 -7.46 8.49
C ILE A 92 -22.12 -8.52 9.16
N SER A 93 -23.14 -8.99 8.46
CA SER A 93 -23.90 -10.18 8.83
C SER A 93 -23.42 -11.34 7.97
N MET A 94 -23.17 -12.48 8.61
CA MET A 94 -22.58 -13.67 7.98
C MET A 94 -23.57 -14.83 8.09
N PRO A 95 -23.62 -15.73 7.11
CA PRO A 95 -24.43 -16.93 7.22
C PRO A 95 -23.76 -17.93 8.16
N ARG A 96 -24.57 -18.81 8.76
CA ARG A 96 -24.04 -20.00 9.45
C ARG A 96 -23.52 -20.98 8.41
N GLY A 97 -22.45 -21.70 8.78
CA GLY A 97 -21.86 -22.74 7.94
C GLY A 97 -20.37 -22.57 7.80
N PHE A 98 -19.86 -23.02 6.66
CA PHE A 98 -18.44 -23.15 6.39
C PHE A 98 -18.05 -22.51 5.06
N VAL A 99 -16.76 -22.26 4.95
CA VAL A 99 -16.08 -21.85 3.72
C VAL A 99 -14.97 -22.86 3.44
N HIS A 100 -14.77 -23.23 2.18
CA HIS A 100 -13.72 -24.18 1.80
C HIS A 100 -12.47 -23.42 1.37
N HIS A 101 -11.33 -23.76 1.98
CA HIS A 101 -10.03 -23.17 1.70
C HIS A 101 -9.18 -24.12 0.85
N TYR A 102 -8.60 -23.57 -0.21
CA TYR A 102 -7.69 -24.24 -1.11
C TYR A 102 -6.36 -23.49 -1.20
N ASP A 103 -5.27 -24.25 -1.22
CA ASP A 103 -3.95 -23.74 -1.58
C ASP A 103 -3.81 -23.77 -3.11
N VAL A 104 -3.33 -22.66 -3.66
CA VAL A 104 -3.12 -22.45 -5.08
C VAL A 104 -1.66 -22.14 -5.36
N THR A 105 -1.04 -22.93 -6.23
CA THR A 105 0.33 -22.70 -6.68
C THR A 105 0.32 -22.38 -8.17
N ILE A 106 0.90 -21.24 -8.56
CA ILE A 106 0.99 -20.78 -9.96
C ILE A 106 2.45 -20.84 -10.42
N GLN A 107 2.71 -21.49 -11.55
CA GLN A 107 4.01 -21.51 -12.20
C GLN A 107 3.94 -20.84 -13.57
N PRO A 108 4.85 -19.89 -13.88
CA PRO A 108 5.95 -19.37 -13.04
C PRO A 108 5.49 -18.52 -11.83
N ASP A 109 6.23 -18.64 -10.72
CA ASP A 109 5.90 -18.11 -9.38
C ASP A 109 6.15 -16.60 -9.19
N LYS A 110 6.98 -15.98 -10.04
CA LYS A 110 7.39 -14.57 -9.93
C LYS A 110 6.44 -13.58 -10.62
N CYS A 111 5.15 -13.89 -10.67
CA CYS A 111 4.16 -13.01 -11.27
C CYS A 111 3.62 -11.97 -10.28
N PRO A 112 3.34 -10.72 -10.72
CA PRO A 112 2.67 -9.74 -9.89
C PRO A 112 1.28 -10.23 -9.46
N ARG A 113 0.83 -9.88 -8.25
CA ARG A 113 -0.50 -10.29 -7.73
C ARG A 113 -1.69 -9.93 -8.63
N LYS A 114 -1.56 -8.88 -9.46
CA LYS A 114 -2.60 -8.52 -10.45
C LYS A 114 -2.69 -9.58 -11.55
N VAL A 115 -1.54 -10.04 -12.06
CA VAL A 115 -1.46 -11.12 -13.05
C VAL A 115 -1.97 -12.43 -12.44
N ASN A 116 -1.61 -12.73 -11.20
CA ASN A 116 -2.13 -13.94 -10.54
C ASN A 116 -3.66 -13.95 -10.44
N ARG A 117 -4.31 -12.80 -10.21
CA ARG A 117 -5.77 -12.71 -10.21
C ARG A 117 -6.35 -12.95 -11.61
N GLU A 118 -5.76 -12.36 -12.64
CA GLU A 118 -6.16 -12.55 -14.04
C GLU A 118 -6.02 -14.02 -14.48
N ILE A 119 -4.97 -14.72 -14.02
CA ILE A 119 -4.79 -16.17 -14.23
C ILE A 119 -5.96 -16.94 -13.60
N ILE A 120 -6.30 -16.66 -12.34
CA ILE A 120 -7.39 -17.37 -11.64
C ILE A 120 -8.75 -17.04 -12.25
N GLU A 121 -9.00 -15.79 -12.62
CA GLU A 121 -10.24 -15.40 -13.32
C GLU A 121 -10.40 -16.16 -14.64
N THR A 122 -9.33 -16.21 -15.45
CA THR A 122 -9.32 -16.96 -16.72
C THR A 122 -9.50 -18.46 -16.49
N MET A 123 -8.88 -19.01 -15.45
CA MET A 123 -9.03 -20.42 -15.06
C MET A 123 -10.49 -20.75 -14.68
N VAL A 124 -11.13 -19.90 -13.89
CA VAL A 124 -12.52 -20.08 -13.46
C VAL A 124 -13.46 -20.10 -14.67
N HIS A 125 -13.22 -19.21 -15.64
CA HIS A 125 -13.99 -19.21 -16.89
C HIS A 125 -13.71 -20.42 -17.78
N ALA A 126 -12.45 -20.86 -17.90
CA ALA A 126 -12.06 -21.96 -18.77
C ALA A 126 -12.49 -23.35 -18.25
N TYR A 127 -12.50 -23.54 -16.92
CA TYR A 127 -12.77 -24.83 -16.28
C TYR A 127 -14.13 -24.88 -15.58
N SER A 128 -15.20 -24.54 -16.32
CA SER A 128 -16.58 -24.53 -15.81
C SER A 128 -17.06 -25.88 -15.25
N LYS A 129 -16.44 -27.01 -15.64
CA LYS A 129 -16.74 -28.33 -15.05
C LYS A 129 -16.32 -28.45 -13.58
N ILE A 130 -15.27 -27.73 -13.18
CA ILE A 130 -14.75 -27.74 -11.80
C ILE A 130 -15.44 -26.67 -10.97
N PHE A 131 -15.54 -25.45 -11.51
CA PHE A 131 -16.07 -24.31 -10.76
C PHE A 131 -17.59 -24.20 -10.86
N GLY A 132 -18.22 -24.77 -11.88
CA GLY A 132 -19.66 -24.69 -12.09
C GLY A 132 -20.14 -23.23 -12.11
N ASN A 133 -21.07 -22.91 -11.22
CA ASN A 133 -21.56 -21.56 -11.00
C ASN A 133 -20.88 -20.85 -9.81
N LEU A 134 -19.92 -21.51 -9.15
CA LEU A 134 -19.24 -20.99 -7.98
C LEU A 134 -18.38 -19.78 -8.35
N LYS A 135 -18.35 -18.80 -7.45
CA LYS A 135 -17.53 -17.59 -7.58
C LYS A 135 -16.40 -17.62 -6.57
N PRO A 136 -15.29 -18.34 -6.83
CA PRO A 136 -14.18 -18.40 -5.90
C PRO A 136 -13.55 -17.02 -5.70
N VAL A 137 -13.08 -16.76 -4.49
CA VAL A 137 -12.34 -15.54 -4.15
C VAL A 137 -10.88 -15.86 -3.88
N PHE A 138 -10.00 -14.98 -4.33
CA PHE A 138 -8.55 -15.19 -4.31
C PHE A 138 -7.79 -13.99 -3.76
N ASP A 139 -6.80 -14.26 -2.91
CA ASP A 139 -5.95 -13.23 -2.26
C ASP A 139 -4.84 -12.66 -3.19
N GLY A 140 -4.64 -13.29 -4.35
CA GLY A 140 -3.60 -12.92 -5.32
C GLY A 140 -2.26 -13.64 -5.12
N ARG A 141 -2.19 -14.59 -4.18
CA ARG A 141 -1.01 -15.39 -3.85
C ARG A 141 -1.34 -16.88 -3.93
N ASN A 142 -1.82 -17.47 -2.83
CA ASN A 142 -2.03 -18.90 -2.71
C ASN A 142 -3.33 -19.29 -2.00
N ASN A 143 -4.12 -18.33 -1.52
CA ASN A 143 -5.35 -18.65 -0.79
C ASN A 143 -6.58 -18.40 -1.65
N LEU A 144 -7.27 -19.48 -1.99
CA LEU A 144 -8.54 -19.48 -2.70
C LEU A 144 -9.64 -19.99 -1.77
N TYR A 145 -10.80 -19.33 -1.79
CA TYR A 145 -11.95 -19.73 -0.99
C TYR A 145 -13.19 -19.91 -1.87
N THR A 146 -14.00 -20.92 -1.56
CA THR A 146 -15.32 -21.13 -2.17
C THR A 146 -16.40 -21.33 -1.10
N ARG A 147 -17.66 -21.04 -1.48
CA ARG A 147 -18.82 -21.31 -0.64
C ARG A 147 -19.05 -22.81 -0.46
N ASP A 148 -19.10 -23.53 -1.56
CA ASP A 148 -19.31 -24.99 -1.61
C ASP A 148 -18.03 -25.73 -2.04
N PRO A 149 -17.88 -27.02 -1.68
CA PRO A 149 -16.70 -27.79 -2.04
C PRO A 149 -16.57 -27.97 -3.56
N LEU A 150 -15.35 -27.86 -4.07
CA LEU A 150 -15.02 -28.18 -5.46
C LEU A 150 -15.04 -29.71 -5.66
N PRO A 151 -15.41 -30.21 -6.85
CA PRO A 151 -15.50 -31.64 -7.16
C PRO A 151 -14.12 -32.29 -7.39
N ILE A 152 -13.14 -31.94 -6.57
CA ILE A 152 -11.74 -32.42 -6.63
C ILE A 152 -11.35 -33.28 -5.42
N GLY A 153 -12.22 -33.35 -4.40
CA GLY A 153 -11.93 -34.02 -3.14
C GLY A 153 -10.70 -33.42 -2.45
N ASN A 154 -9.82 -34.30 -1.93
CA ASN A 154 -8.55 -33.91 -1.29
C ASN A 154 -7.33 -34.06 -2.22
N SER A 155 -7.58 -34.42 -3.49
CA SER A 155 -6.54 -34.61 -4.49
C SER A 155 -5.99 -33.28 -4.95
N ARG A 156 -4.73 -33.33 -5.42
CA ARG A 156 -4.10 -32.20 -6.09
C ARG A 156 -4.52 -32.22 -7.56
N GLU A 157 -5.15 -31.15 -8.01
CA GLU A 157 -5.51 -30.96 -9.42
C GLU A 157 -4.58 -29.95 -10.08
N GLU A 158 -4.15 -30.24 -11.31
CA GLU A 158 -3.28 -29.38 -12.10
C GLU A 158 -3.98 -28.95 -13.39
N LEU A 159 -4.06 -27.64 -13.60
CA LEU A 159 -4.77 -27.00 -14.70
C LEU A 159 -3.81 -26.10 -15.48
N GLU A 160 -3.96 -26.09 -16.79
CA GLU A 160 -3.21 -25.19 -17.67
C GLU A 160 -4.06 -23.98 -18.05
N VAL A 161 -3.48 -22.79 -17.91
CA VAL A 161 -4.16 -21.52 -18.19
C VAL A 161 -3.30 -20.70 -19.13
N THR A 162 -3.91 -20.26 -20.23
CA THR A 162 -3.23 -19.44 -21.22
C THR A 162 -3.74 -18.01 -21.15
N LEU A 163 -2.85 -17.05 -20.89
CA LEU A 163 -3.16 -15.63 -21.00
C LEU A 163 -2.61 -15.05 -22.30
N PRO A 164 -3.36 -14.14 -22.97
CA PRO A 164 -2.86 -13.43 -24.13
C PRO A 164 -1.64 -12.59 -23.72
N GLY A 165 -0.52 -12.79 -24.40
CA GLY A 165 0.69 -12.02 -24.17
C GLY A 165 0.98 -11.05 -25.32
N GLU A 166 1.89 -10.10 -25.07
CA GLU A 166 2.34 -9.15 -26.10
C GLU A 166 3.28 -9.87 -27.09
N GLY A 167 2.69 -10.54 -28.08
CA GLY A 167 3.36 -11.24 -29.18
C GLY A 167 3.40 -12.76 -29.05
N LYS A 168 3.37 -13.32 -27.83
CA LYS A 168 3.22 -14.76 -27.59
C LYS A 168 2.38 -15.00 -26.35
N ASP A 169 1.47 -15.97 -26.45
CA ASP A 169 0.67 -16.43 -25.33
C ASP A 169 1.53 -16.97 -24.19
N ARG A 170 1.07 -16.72 -22.96
CA ARG A 170 1.75 -17.12 -21.74
C ARG A 170 1.00 -18.28 -21.12
N LEU A 171 1.63 -19.45 -21.13
CA LEU A 171 1.12 -20.64 -20.47
C LEU A 171 1.49 -20.62 -18.99
N PHE A 172 0.53 -20.91 -18.13
CA PHE A 172 0.69 -21.06 -16.69
C PHE A 172 0.17 -22.42 -16.25
N ARG A 173 0.90 -23.06 -15.35
CA ARG A 173 0.45 -24.26 -14.66
C ARG A 173 -0.06 -23.86 -13.29
N VAL A 174 -1.33 -24.11 -13.03
CA VAL A 174 -2.01 -23.79 -11.78
C VAL A 174 -2.36 -25.09 -11.08
N THR A 175 -1.85 -25.27 -9.88
CA THR A 175 -2.22 -26.36 -8.99
C THR A 175 -3.22 -25.88 -7.96
N ILE A 176 -4.27 -26.66 -7.70
CA ILE A 176 -5.25 -26.43 -6.63
C ILE A 176 -5.29 -27.65 -5.71
N LYS A 177 -5.29 -27.43 -4.40
CA LYS A 177 -5.41 -28.48 -3.39
C LYS A 177 -6.29 -28.03 -2.23
N TRP A 178 -7.24 -28.87 -1.81
CA TRP A 178 -8.04 -28.61 -0.62
C TRP A 178 -7.17 -28.62 0.65
N VAL A 179 -7.39 -27.66 1.54
CA VAL A 179 -6.61 -27.49 2.78
C VAL A 179 -7.48 -27.67 4.01
N ALA A 180 -8.58 -26.92 4.10
CA ALA A 180 -9.38 -26.86 5.31
C ALA A 180 -10.82 -26.43 5.04
N GLN A 181 -11.67 -26.71 6.03
CA GLN A 181 -13.01 -26.17 6.13
C GLN A 181 -13.03 -25.12 7.26
N VAL A 182 -13.33 -23.87 6.90
CA VAL A 182 -13.28 -22.71 7.81
C VAL A 182 -14.69 -22.44 8.34
N SER A 183 -14.90 -22.58 9.65
CA SER A 183 -16.21 -22.40 10.26
C SER A 183 -16.52 -20.91 10.51
N LEU A 184 -17.56 -20.39 9.85
CA LEU A 184 -18.10 -19.06 10.15
C LEU A 184 -18.97 -19.07 11.42
N TYR A 185 -19.59 -20.22 11.72
CA TYR A 185 -20.30 -20.41 12.97
C TYR A 185 -19.36 -20.32 14.18
N GLY A 186 -18.19 -20.96 14.11
CA GLY A 186 -17.18 -20.84 15.17
C GLY A 186 -16.69 -19.39 15.39
N LEU A 187 -16.69 -18.57 14.34
CA LEU A 187 -16.41 -17.13 14.47
C LEU A 187 -17.55 -16.39 15.18
N GLU A 188 -18.80 -16.68 14.86
CA GLU A 188 -19.98 -16.13 15.54
C GLU A 188 -19.95 -16.46 17.05
N GLU A 189 -19.71 -17.72 17.41
CA GLU A 189 -19.52 -18.17 18.80
C GLU A 189 -18.41 -17.39 19.54
N ALA A 190 -17.29 -17.14 18.86
CA ALA A 190 -16.17 -16.39 19.43
C ALA A 190 -16.50 -14.92 19.64
N LEU A 191 -17.24 -14.30 18.72
CA LEU A 191 -17.68 -12.91 18.83
C LEU A 191 -18.69 -12.74 19.96
N GLU A 192 -19.58 -13.70 20.18
CA GLU A 192 -20.50 -13.71 21.32
C GLU A 192 -19.80 -14.01 22.66
N GLY A 193 -18.51 -14.32 22.65
CA GLY A 193 -17.70 -14.60 23.83
C GLY A 193 -17.89 -16.00 24.39
N ARG A 194 -18.52 -16.92 23.64
CA ARG A 194 -18.64 -18.35 24.02
C ARG A 194 -17.29 -19.07 23.93
N THR A 195 -16.41 -18.63 23.04
CA THR A 195 -15.04 -19.12 22.95
C THR A 195 -14.02 -17.99 23.16
N ARG A 196 -12.84 -18.35 23.68
CA ARG A 196 -11.79 -17.36 24.00
C ARG A 196 -10.94 -16.97 22.79
N GLN A 197 -10.77 -17.89 21.84
CA GLN A 197 -9.91 -17.71 20.69
C GLN A 197 -10.77 -17.32 19.49
N ILE A 198 -10.43 -16.20 18.87
CA ILE A 198 -11.08 -15.76 17.63
C ILE A 198 -10.42 -16.54 16.48
N PRO A 199 -11.19 -17.30 15.68
CA PRO A 199 -10.63 -18.07 14.57
C PRO A 199 -10.12 -17.13 13.48
N TYR A 200 -8.79 -16.95 13.44
CA TYR A 200 -8.15 -15.99 12.54
C TYR A 200 -8.35 -16.35 11.06
N GLU A 201 -8.36 -17.64 10.72
CA GLU A 201 -8.62 -18.13 9.37
C GLU A 201 -9.99 -17.68 8.84
N ALA A 202 -11.02 -17.61 9.69
CA ALA A 202 -12.33 -17.10 9.31
C ALA A 202 -12.29 -15.60 9.01
N ILE A 203 -11.53 -14.83 9.79
CA ILE A 203 -11.33 -13.40 9.53
C ILE A 203 -10.58 -13.18 8.21
N LEU A 204 -9.54 -13.98 7.95
CA LEU A 204 -8.79 -13.92 6.70
C LEU A 204 -9.67 -14.25 5.50
N ALA A 205 -10.47 -15.33 5.56
CA ALA A 205 -11.41 -15.69 4.52
C ALA A 205 -12.37 -14.53 4.21
N LEU A 206 -12.96 -13.91 5.23
CA LEU A 206 -13.86 -12.76 5.06
C LEU A 206 -13.14 -11.53 4.50
N ASP A 207 -11.90 -11.24 4.93
CA ASP A 207 -11.12 -10.13 4.36
C ASP A 207 -10.83 -10.38 2.87
N VAL A 208 -10.52 -11.62 2.46
CA VAL A 208 -10.31 -11.99 1.06
C VAL A 208 -11.60 -11.86 0.24
N VAL A 209 -12.74 -12.35 0.75
CA VAL A 209 -14.06 -12.18 0.10
C VAL A 209 -14.33 -10.71 -0.16
N MET A 210 -14.29 -9.88 0.89
CA MET A 210 -14.60 -8.46 0.78
C MET A 210 -13.63 -7.70 -0.13
N ARG A 211 -12.39 -8.20 -0.31
CA ARG A 211 -11.35 -7.55 -1.12
C ARG A 211 -11.30 -8.05 -2.56
N HIS A 212 -12.00 -9.11 -2.91
CA HIS A 212 -11.76 -9.80 -4.17
C HIS A 212 -12.06 -8.91 -5.39
N LEU A 213 -13.30 -8.43 -5.51
CA LEU A 213 -13.72 -7.52 -6.58
C LEU A 213 -12.90 -6.21 -6.60
N PRO A 214 -12.76 -5.45 -5.49
CA PRO A 214 -12.00 -4.19 -5.53
C PRO A 214 -10.51 -4.40 -5.85
N SER A 215 -9.95 -5.58 -5.58
CA SER A 215 -8.57 -5.89 -5.98
C SER A 215 -8.38 -6.08 -7.49
N MET A 216 -9.46 -6.33 -8.22
CA MET A 216 -9.48 -6.47 -9.68
C MET A 216 -9.85 -5.15 -10.35
N SER A 217 -10.82 -4.42 -9.78
CA SER A 217 -11.33 -3.16 -10.34
C SER A 217 -10.46 -1.93 -10.04
N TYR A 218 -9.76 -1.91 -8.90
CA TYR A 218 -8.95 -0.77 -8.47
C TYR A 218 -7.46 -1.10 -8.40
N THR A 219 -6.63 -0.09 -8.11
CA THR A 219 -5.20 -0.28 -7.80
C THR A 219 -5.01 -0.52 -6.31
N PRO A 220 -4.65 -1.74 -5.86
CA PRO A 220 -4.49 -2.04 -4.44
C PRO A 220 -3.16 -1.50 -3.91
N VAL A 221 -3.22 -0.80 -2.78
CA VAL A 221 -2.05 -0.28 -2.07
C VAL A 221 -2.21 -0.60 -0.58
N GLY A 222 -1.52 -1.64 -0.13
CA GLY A 222 -1.67 -2.14 1.24
C GLY A 222 -3.11 -2.56 1.50
N ARG A 223 -3.78 -1.86 2.44
CA ARG A 223 -5.19 -2.11 2.75
C ARG A 223 -6.18 -1.18 2.04
N SER A 224 -5.71 -0.31 1.16
CA SER A 224 -6.53 0.65 0.44
C SER A 224 -6.62 0.36 -1.05
N PHE A 225 -7.64 0.90 -1.70
CA PHE A 225 -7.91 0.79 -3.13
C PHE A 225 -8.03 2.18 -3.73
N PHE A 226 -7.36 2.42 -4.86
CA PHE A 226 -7.31 3.72 -5.53
C PHE A 226 -7.70 3.59 -7.01
N SER A 227 -8.42 4.58 -7.52
CA SER A 227 -8.80 4.69 -8.93
C SER A 227 -8.13 5.89 -9.57
N THR A 228 -8.06 5.86 -10.90
CA THR A 228 -7.74 7.03 -11.70
C THR A 228 -8.71 8.18 -11.38
N PRO A 229 -8.24 9.43 -11.35
CA PRO A 229 -9.10 10.59 -11.21
C PRO A 229 -10.18 10.66 -12.30
N GLU A 230 -11.45 10.72 -11.88
CA GLU A 230 -12.60 10.93 -12.76
C GLU A 230 -13.37 12.15 -12.26
N GLY A 231 -13.46 13.20 -13.09
CA GLY A 231 -14.16 14.44 -12.73
C GLY A 231 -13.42 15.35 -11.74
N TYR A 232 -12.16 15.06 -11.41
CA TYR A 232 -11.28 15.94 -10.62
C TYR A 232 -9.84 15.89 -11.13
N TYR A 233 -9.09 16.98 -10.94
CA TYR A 233 -7.68 17.07 -11.35
C TYR A 233 -6.87 17.80 -10.27
N HIS A 234 -5.97 17.06 -9.62
CA HIS A 234 -5.11 17.57 -8.55
C HIS A 234 -3.64 17.25 -8.83
N PRO A 235 -3.00 18.00 -9.75
CA PRO A 235 -1.58 17.84 -10.01
C PRO A 235 -0.76 18.31 -8.80
N LEU A 236 0.29 17.55 -8.48
CA LEU A 236 1.27 17.93 -7.47
C LEU A 236 2.50 18.59 -8.12
N GLY A 237 2.66 18.45 -9.44
CA GLY A 237 3.86 18.83 -10.18
C GLY A 237 4.96 17.76 -10.12
N GLY A 238 5.96 17.86 -11.00
CA GLY A 238 7.02 16.85 -11.13
C GLY A 238 6.49 15.50 -11.63
N GLY A 239 5.43 15.51 -12.44
CA GLY A 239 4.80 14.33 -13.03
C GLY A 239 3.97 13.51 -12.05
N ARG A 240 3.50 14.13 -10.97
CA ARG A 240 2.75 13.48 -9.89
C ARG A 240 1.37 14.11 -9.74
N GLU A 241 0.41 13.32 -9.30
CA GLU A 241 -0.97 13.74 -9.04
C GLU A 241 -1.55 13.00 -7.82
N VAL A 242 -2.64 13.51 -7.27
CA VAL A 242 -3.37 12.88 -6.18
C VAL A 242 -4.42 11.92 -6.72
N TRP A 243 -4.40 10.67 -6.25
CA TRP A 243 -5.51 9.74 -6.43
C TRP A 243 -6.26 9.59 -5.10
N PHE A 244 -7.58 9.68 -5.18
CA PHE A 244 -8.46 9.32 -4.08
C PHE A 244 -8.83 7.84 -4.16
N GLY A 245 -9.26 7.32 -3.03
CA GLY A 245 -9.55 5.92 -2.83
C GLY A 245 -10.13 5.69 -1.45
N PHE A 246 -10.11 4.44 -1.01
CA PHE A 246 -10.63 4.07 0.30
C PHE A 246 -9.78 2.99 0.96
N HIS A 247 -9.64 3.10 2.27
CA HIS A 247 -9.16 2.02 3.13
C HIS A 247 -10.30 1.05 3.40
N GLN A 248 -10.00 -0.24 3.39
CA GLN A 248 -10.95 -1.29 3.73
C GLN A 248 -10.31 -2.32 4.64
N SER A 249 -10.96 -2.69 5.73
CA SER A 249 -10.54 -3.86 6.52
C SER A 249 -11.69 -4.49 7.28
N VAL A 250 -11.71 -5.82 7.32
CA VAL A 250 -12.62 -6.59 8.17
C VAL A 250 -12.03 -6.71 9.58
N ARG A 251 -12.82 -6.44 10.62
CA ARG A 251 -12.39 -6.45 12.03
C ARG A 251 -13.41 -7.15 12.92
N PRO A 252 -12.98 -8.04 13.83
CA PRO A 252 -13.85 -8.53 14.89
C PRO A 252 -14.16 -7.40 15.89
N SER A 253 -15.36 -7.41 16.44
CA SER A 253 -15.78 -6.56 17.56
C SER A 253 -16.35 -7.41 18.69
N GLN A 254 -16.89 -6.80 19.74
CA GLN A 254 -17.50 -7.52 20.87
C GLN A 254 -18.75 -8.32 20.49
N TRP A 255 -19.36 -8.08 19.33
CA TRP A 255 -20.66 -8.69 18.99
C TRP A 255 -20.71 -9.20 17.56
N LYS A 256 -20.17 -8.43 16.60
CA LYS A 256 -20.29 -8.72 15.18
C LYS A 256 -19.00 -8.40 14.43
N MET A 257 -18.87 -8.94 13.23
CA MET A 257 -17.83 -8.51 12.30
C MET A 257 -18.15 -7.11 11.78
N MET A 258 -17.12 -6.28 11.66
CA MET A 258 -17.24 -4.91 11.21
C MET A 258 -16.36 -4.68 9.98
N LEU A 259 -16.93 -4.07 8.96
CA LEU A 259 -16.21 -3.52 7.83
C LEU A 259 -15.81 -2.09 8.16
N ASN A 260 -14.52 -1.85 8.36
CA ASN A 260 -13.98 -0.50 8.58
C ASN A 260 -13.62 0.12 7.22
N ILE A 261 -14.30 1.22 6.88
CA ILE A 261 -14.13 1.97 5.62
C ILE A 261 -13.74 3.41 5.95
N ASP A 262 -12.71 3.92 5.28
CA ASP A 262 -12.31 5.33 5.38
C ASP A 262 -11.86 5.86 4.02
N VAL A 263 -12.06 7.15 3.77
CA VAL A 263 -11.53 7.80 2.57
C VAL A 263 -10.03 7.99 2.68
N SER A 264 -9.33 7.76 1.57
CA SER A 264 -7.88 7.83 1.52
C SER A 264 -7.42 8.59 0.27
N ALA A 265 -6.28 9.25 0.36
CA ALA A 265 -5.63 9.90 -0.78
C ALA A 265 -4.14 9.60 -0.76
N THR A 266 -3.54 9.37 -1.93
CA THR A 266 -2.09 9.17 -2.05
C THR A 266 -1.58 9.63 -3.41
N ALA A 267 -0.28 9.87 -3.50
CA ALA A 267 0.35 10.36 -4.73
C ALA A 267 0.63 9.22 -5.71
N PHE A 268 0.29 9.46 -6.97
CA PHE A 268 0.59 8.59 -8.10
C PHE A 268 1.36 9.37 -9.18
N TYR A 269 2.10 8.65 -10.01
CA TYR A 269 2.67 9.23 -11.23
C TYR A 269 1.60 9.35 -12.30
N LYS A 270 1.54 10.52 -12.95
CA LYS A 270 0.63 10.78 -14.07
C LYS A 270 0.91 9.81 -15.22
N ALA A 271 -0.14 9.29 -15.84
CA ALA A 271 -0.03 8.56 -17.09
C ALA A 271 0.12 9.57 -18.24
N GLN A 272 1.36 9.80 -18.67
CA GLN A 272 1.69 10.83 -19.67
C GLN A 272 2.95 10.50 -20.48
N PRO A 273 3.19 11.14 -21.62
CA PRO A 273 4.44 11.02 -22.37
C PRO A 273 5.67 11.30 -21.49
N VAL A 274 6.74 10.55 -21.68
CA VAL A 274 7.98 10.73 -20.90
C VAL A 274 8.59 12.11 -21.15
N ILE A 275 8.40 12.69 -22.34
CA ILE A 275 8.80 14.07 -22.64
C ILE A 275 8.11 15.06 -21.69
N GLU A 276 6.78 14.97 -21.53
CA GLU A 276 6.03 15.83 -20.61
C GLU A 276 6.43 15.61 -19.15
N PHE A 277 6.64 14.34 -18.76
CA PHE A 277 7.16 14.00 -17.44
C PHE A 277 8.53 14.65 -17.18
N MET A 278 9.43 14.61 -18.16
CA MET A 278 10.74 15.28 -18.07
C MET A 278 10.57 16.79 -17.91
N CYS A 279 9.70 17.42 -18.71
CA CYS A 279 9.43 18.85 -18.62
C CYS A 279 8.93 19.25 -17.23
N GLU A 280 7.98 18.51 -16.64
CA GLU A 280 7.49 18.77 -15.29
C GLU A 280 8.58 18.60 -14.20
N VAL A 281 9.47 17.61 -14.35
CA VAL A 281 10.56 17.37 -13.38
C VAL A 281 11.64 18.44 -13.46
N LEU A 282 11.94 18.91 -14.67
CA LEU A 282 13.00 19.89 -14.93
C LEU A 282 12.51 21.34 -14.95
N ASP A 283 11.21 21.55 -14.76
CA ASP A 283 10.55 22.87 -14.83
C ASP A 283 10.76 23.57 -16.19
N ILE A 284 10.68 22.77 -17.27
CA ILE A 284 10.77 23.23 -18.65
C ILE A 284 9.35 23.53 -19.15
N ARG A 285 9.10 24.78 -19.56
CA ARG A 285 7.77 25.22 -20.01
C ARG A 285 7.44 24.73 -21.42
N ASP A 286 8.39 24.86 -22.35
CA ASP A 286 8.25 24.37 -23.72
C ASP A 286 9.47 23.52 -24.10
N ILE A 287 9.19 22.29 -24.56
CA ILE A 287 10.23 21.38 -25.06
C ILE A 287 10.94 21.91 -26.30
N ASN A 288 10.29 22.76 -27.11
CA ASN A 288 10.86 23.32 -28.32
C ASN A 288 11.97 24.35 -28.04
N GLU A 289 11.98 24.95 -26.86
CA GLU A 289 13.06 25.83 -26.38
C GLU A 289 14.31 25.01 -26.01
N GLN A 290 14.13 23.75 -25.61
CA GLN A 290 15.20 22.84 -25.26
C GLN A 290 15.87 22.28 -26.52
N ARG A 291 16.61 23.12 -27.25
CA ARG A 291 17.37 22.72 -28.46
C ARG A 291 18.74 22.10 -28.15
N LYS A 292 19.22 22.27 -26.93
CA LYS A 292 20.51 21.73 -26.46
C LYS A 292 20.32 20.43 -25.67
N PRO A 293 21.31 19.52 -25.66
CA PRO A 293 21.30 18.38 -24.75
C PRO A 293 21.12 18.83 -23.29
N LEU A 294 20.56 17.95 -22.46
CA LEU A 294 20.42 18.21 -21.02
C LEU A 294 21.80 18.39 -20.39
N THR A 295 21.92 19.37 -19.49
CA THR A 295 23.11 19.49 -18.64
C THR A 295 23.24 18.25 -17.73
N ASP A 296 24.46 17.98 -17.24
CA ASP A 296 24.69 16.84 -16.34
C ASP A 296 23.80 16.90 -15.08
N SER A 297 23.58 18.09 -14.53
CA SER A 297 22.68 18.32 -13.39
C SER A 297 21.22 18.00 -13.73
N GLN A 298 20.72 18.50 -14.86
CA GLN A 298 19.36 18.20 -15.33
C GLN A 298 19.17 16.70 -15.59
N ARG A 299 20.12 16.07 -16.28
CA ARG A 299 20.08 14.62 -16.54
C ARG A 299 20.02 13.84 -15.24
N VAL A 300 20.91 14.14 -14.28
CA VAL A 300 20.93 13.44 -12.98
C VAL A 300 19.62 13.64 -12.21
N LYS A 301 19.06 14.86 -12.21
CA LYS A 301 17.74 15.14 -11.60
C LYS A 301 16.64 14.31 -12.25
N PHE A 302 16.58 14.27 -13.59
CA PHE A 302 15.63 13.46 -14.34
C PHE A 302 15.81 11.95 -14.08
N THR A 303 17.03 11.43 -14.13
CA THR A 303 17.35 10.03 -13.83
C THR A 303 16.86 9.64 -12.44
N LYS A 304 17.10 10.48 -11.42
CA LYS A 304 16.62 10.23 -10.06
C LYS A 304 15.11 10.10 -9.99
N GLU A 305 14.36 10.81 -10.83
CA GLU A 305 12.89 10.76 -10.84
C GLU A 305 12.33 9.57 -11.63
N ILE A 306 12.87 9.28 -12.82
CA ILE A 306 12.32 8.24 -13.71
C ILE A 306 12.85 6.83 -13.44
N LYS A 307 14.04 6.69 -12.85
CA LYS A 307 14.62 5.37 -12.54
C LYS A 307 13.68 4.58 -11.63
N GLY A 308 13.40 3.34 -12.03
CA GLY A 308 12.50 2.42 -11.37
C GLY A 308 11.04 2.50 -11.84
N LEU A 309 10.63 3.52 -12.60
CA LEU A 309 9.27 3.60 -13.13
C LEU A 309 9.06 2.63 -14.30
N LYS A 310 7.82 2.16 -14.45
CA LYS A 310 7.38 1.40 -15.62
C LYS A 310 6.90 2.36 -16.72
N ILE A 311 7.34 2.09 -17.93
CA ILE A 311 6.98 2.82 -19.14
C ILE A 311 6.43 1.84 -20.17
N GLU A 312 5.64 2.34 -21.10
CA GLU A 312 5.16 1.58 -22.26
C GLU A 312 5.56 2.26 -23.56
N ILE A 313 5.80 1.45 -24.59
CA ILE A 313 6.22 1.95 -25.90
C ILE A 313 5.03 2.38 -26.75
N THR A 314 5.28 3.31 -27.66
CA THR A 314 4.25 3.86 -28.57
C THR A 314 4.56 3.67 -30.05
N HIS A 315 5.74 3.15 -30.40
CA HIS A 315 6.23 3.08 -31.79
C HIS A 315 5.91 1.77 -32.52
N CYS A 316 5.35 0.76 -31.83
CA CYS A 316 5.04 -0.56 -32.41
C CYS A 316 3.53 -0.75 -32.69
N GLY A 317 2.87 0.24 -33.28
CA GLY A 317 1.44 0.17 -33.63
C GLY A 317 0.55 -0.08 -32.41
N THR A 318 -0.23 -1.16 -32.43
CA THR A 318 -1.12 -1.55 -31.33
C THR A 318 -0.39 -2.19 -30.15
N MET A 319 0.87 -2.62 -30.32
CA MET A 319 1.65 -3.27 -29.28
C MET A 319 2.19 -2.26 -28.25
N ARG A 320 1.70 -2.35 -27.01
CA ARG A 320 2.02 -1.43 -25.90
C ARG A 320 2.99 -2.03 -24.87
N ARG A 321 4.13 -2.52 -25.36
CA ARG A 321 5.07 -3.27 -24.51
C ARG A 321 5.59 -2.47 -23.33
N LYS A 322 5.50 -3.08 -22.14
CA LYS A 322 5.89 -2.47 -20.86
C LYS A 322 7.31 -2.83 -20.47
N TYR A 323 8.05 -1.83 -19.99
CA TYR A 323 9.41 -1.98 -19.48
C TYR A 323 9.58 -1.23 -18.17
N ARG A 324 10.59 -1.62 -17.37
CA ARG A 324 11.05 -0.84 -16.21
C ARG A 324 12.33 -0.11 -16.56
N VAL A 325 12.38 1.19 -16.27
CA VAL A 325 13.56 2.03 -16.48
C VAL A 325 14.62 1.69 -15.43
N CYS A 326 15.82 1.31 -15.88
CA CYS A 326 16.96 1.07 -15.00
C CYS A 326 17.94 2.26 -15.00
N ASN A 327 18.02 3.02 -16.11
CA ASN A 327 18.91 4.17 -16.21
C ASN A 327 18.49 5.18 -17.30
N VAL A 328 19.21 6.29 -17.40
CA VAL A 328 19.13 7.28 -18.48
C VAL A 328 20.53 7.47 -19.07
N THR A 329 20.66 7.45 -20.39
CA THR A 329 21.97 7.50 -21.05
C THR A 329 22.64 8.87 -20.89
N ARG A 330 23.97 8.88 -20.80
CA ARG A 330 24.75 10.14 -20.82
C ARG A 330 24.77 10.76 -22.21
N ARG A 331 24.94 9.92 -23.25
CA ARG A 331 24.92 10.36 -24.65
C ARG A 331 23.48 10.54 -25.13
N PRO A 332 23.21 11.54 -25.98
CA PRO A 332 21.90 11.73 -26.61
C PRO A 332 21.60 10.64 -27.65
N ALA A 333 20.34 10.49 -28.04
CA ALA A 333 19.88 9.45 -28.95
C ALA A 333 20.63 9.41 -30.30
N GLN A 334 21.06 10.57 -30.81
CA GLN A 334 21.87 10.66 -32.04
C GLN A 334 23.30 10.13 -31.91
N MET A 335 23.85 10.07 -30.68
CA MET A 335 25.23 9.61 -30.41
C MET A 335 25.28 8.33 -29.57
N GLN A 336 24.18 7.93 -28.94
CA GLN A 336 24.10 6.69 -28.18
C GLN A 336 24.06 5.52 -29.16
N SER A 337 25.06 4.65 -29.09
CA SER A 337 25.17 3.44 -29.91
C SER A 337 24.95 2.17 -29.10
N PHE A 338 24.71 1.08 -29.80
CA PHE A 338 24.65 -0.26 -29.25
C PHE A 338 25.08 -1.28 -30.33
N PRO A 339 25.59 -2.45 -29.91
CA PRO A 339 25.90 -3.52 -30.84
C PRO A 339 24.61 -4.12 -31.40
N LEU A 340 24.43 -4.00 -32.72
CA LEU A 340 23.31 -4.55 -33.47
C LEU A 340 23.80 -5.74 -34.31
N GLN A 341 23.25 -6.92 -34.09
CA GLN A 341 23.46 -8.06 -34.99
C GLN A 341 22.57 -7.91 -36.22
N LEU A 342 23.18 -7.97 -37.39
CA LEU A 342 22.52 -8.02 -38.69
C LEU A 342 22.16 -9.47 -39.06
N ASP A 343 21.28 -9.64 -40.04
CA ASP A 343 20.81 -10.96 -40.48
C ASP A 343 21.94 -11.85 -41.05
N ASN A 344 23.04 -11.24 -41.51
CA ASN A 344 24.25 -11.92 -41.97
C ASN A 344 25.18 -12.38 -40.82
N GLY A 345 24.77 -12.23 -39.56
CA GLY A 345 25.54 -12.58 -38.37
C GLY A 345 26.59 -11.55 -37.95
N GLN A 346 26.82 -10.49 -38.74
CA GLN A 346 27.77 -9.44 -38.40
C GLN A 346 27.20 -8.52 -37.32
N THR A 347 28.02 -8.17 -36.32
CA THR A 347 27.65 -7.16 -35.32
C THR A 347 28.20 -5.80 -35.74
N VAL A 348 27.32 -4.81 -35.87
CA VAL A 348 27.68 -3.42 -36.20
C VAL A 348 27.26 -2.48 -35.08
N GLU A 349 28.06 -1.46 -34.81
CA GLU A 349 27.65 -0.37 -33.91
C GLU A 349 26.61 0.51 -34.62
N CYS A 350 25.41 0.57 -34.08
CA CYS A 350 24.31 1.37 -34.62
C CYS A 350 23.84 2.38 -33.58
N THR A 351 23.63 3.64 -33.99
CA THR A 351 23.06 4.65 -33.11
C THR A 351 21.57 4.44 -32.93
N VAL A 352 21.02 4.83 -31.78
CA VAL A 352 19.58 4.72 -31.50
C VAL A 352 18.77 5.50 -32.54
N ALA A 353 19.17 6.72 -32.87
CA ALA A 353 18.48 7.51 -33.89
C ALA A 353 18.48 6.84 -35.27
N LYS A 354 19.62 6.26 -35.71
CA LYS A 354 19.73 5.55 -36.98
C LYS A 354 18.86 4.29 -36.98
N TYR A 355 18.91 3.49 -35.92
CA TYR A 355 18.08 2.29 -35.79
C TYR A 355 16.58 2.58 -35.91
N PHE A 356 16.09 3.64 -35.25
CA PHE A 356 14.68 4.02 -35.35
C PHE A 356 14.29 4.53 -36.74
N LEU A 357 15.18 5.25 -37.43
CA LEU A 357 14.97 5.67 -38.81
C LEU A 357 14.95 4.47 -39.77
N ASP A 358 15.90 3.54 -39.64
CA ASP A 358 16.05 2.43 -40.57
C ASP A 358 14.98 1.35 -40.36
N LYS A 359 14.74 0.95 -39.10
CA LYS A 359 13.83 -0.16 -38.76
C LYS A 359 12.37 0.25 -38.68
N TYR A 360 12.08 1.39 -38.04
CA TYR A 360 10.70 1.85 -37.80
C TYR A 360 10.28 2.99 -38.73
N LYS A 361 11.15 3.42 -39.66
CA LYS A 361 10.90 4.56 -40.57
C LYS A 361 10.51 5.83 -39.82
N MET A 362 11.07 5.99 -38.61
CA MET A 362 10.73 7.07 -37.68
C MET A 362 11.90 8.02 -37.51
N LYS A 363 11.76 9.24 -38.03
CA LYS A 363 12.72 10.32 -37.77
C LYS A 363 12.43 10.93 -36.39
N LEU A 364 13.40 10.84 -35.49
CA LEU A 364 13.24 11.36 -34.13
C LEU A 364 13.08 12.89 -34.15
N ARG A 365 12.14 13.41 -33.35
CA ARG A 365 11.92 14.86 -33.19
C ARG A 365 12.93 15.49 -32.24
N TYR A 366 13.33 14.76 -31.21
CA TYR A 366 14.26 15.23 -30.18
C TYR A 366 15.53 14.35 -30.09
N PRO A 367 16.33 14.24 -31.17
CA PRO A 367 17.50 13.35 -31.22
C PRO A 367 18.65 13.77 -30.29
N HIS A 368 18.64 15.02 -29.83
CA HIS A 368 19.58 15.61 -28.87
C HIS A 368 19.27 15.28 -27.40
N LEU A 369 18.13 14.66 -27.10
CA LEU A 369 17.78 14.19 -25.76
C LEU A 369 18.36 12.79 -25.48
N PRO A 370 18.56 12.42 -24.20
CA PRO A 370 19.04 11.09 -23.83
C PRO A 370 18.00 9.99 -24.10
N CYS A 371 18.42 8.73 -23.99
CA CYS A 371 17.54 7.57 -24.05
C CYS A 371 17.28 7.02 -22.64
N LEU A 372 16.14 6.32 -22.48
CA LEU A 372 15.91 5.45 -21.33
C LEU A 372 16.60 4.11 -21.58
N GLN A 373 17.40 3.66 -20.62
CA GLN A 373 17.83 2.27 -20.57
C GLN A 373 16.81 1.47 -19.77
N VAL A 374 16.36 0.36 -20.34
CA VAL A 374 15.27 -0.44 -19.77
C VAL A 374 15.60 -1.92 -19.68
N GLY A 375 14.92 -2.63 -18.78
CA GLY A 375 15.11 -4.06 -18.58
C GLY A 375 16.34 -4.36 -17.71
N GLN A 376 17.22 -5.23 -18.18
CA GLN A 376 18.43 -5.62 -17.46
C GLN A 376 19.54 -4.58 -17.68
N GLU A 377 20.14 -4.09 -16.61
CA GLU A 377 21.13 -3.00 -16.66
C GLU A 377 22.42 -3.35 -17.42
N HIS A 378 22.76 -4.64 -17.50
CA HIS A 378 23.89 -5.14 -18.31
C HIS A 378 23.55 -5.31 -19.80
N LYS A 379 22.29 -5.10 -20.20
CA LYS A 379 21.85 -5.14 -21.60
C LYS A 379 21.71 -3.74 -22.20
N HIS A 380 21.82 -3.68 -23.52
CA HIS A 380 21.85 -2.44 -24.30
C HIS A 380 20.50 -2.09 -24.91
N THR A 381 19.41 -2.17 -24.14
CA THR A 381 18.07 -1.80 -24.61
C THR A 381 17.78 -0.34 -24.30
N TYR A 382 17.84 0.50 -25.34
CA TYR A 382 17.65 1.94 -25.25
C TYR A 382 16.39 2.39 -25.98
N LEU A 383 15.60 3.24 -25.35
CA LEU A 383 14.38 3.81 -25.91
C LEU A 383 14.46 5.34 -25.91
N PRO A 384 14.24 6.03 -27.06
CA PRO A 384 14.06 7.47 -27.09
C PRO A 384 12.91 7.92 -26.19
N LEU A 385 13.02 9.09 -25.56
CA LEU A 385 11.98 9.59 -24.65
C LEU A 385 10.62 9.77 -25.35
N GLU A 386 10.63 10.17 -26.62
CA GLU A 386 9.42 10.47 -27.40
C GLU A 386 8.58 9.25 -27.80
N VAL A 387 9.11 8.02 -27.62
CA VAL A 387 8.39 6.77 -27.91
C VAL A 387 7.92 6.06 -26.66
N CYS A 388 7.89 6.76 -25.52
CA CYS A 388 7.61 6.18 -24.21
C CYS A 388 6.53 6.98 -23.47
N ASN A 389 5.59 6.28 -22.85
CA ASN A 389 4.62 6.83 -21.89
C ASN A 389 4.86 6.26 -20.49
N ILE A 390 4.64 7.05 -19.44
CA ILE A 390 4.58 6.55 -18.06
C ILE A 390 3.31 5.70 -17.90
N VAL A 391 3.47 4.46 -17.43
CA VAL A 391 2.32 3.55 -17.22
C VAL A 391 1.46 4.07 -16.06
N ALA A 392 0.14 4.04 -16.23
CA ALA A 392 -0.85 4.42 -15.22
C ALA A 392 -0.78 3.55 -13.94
N GLY A 393 -1.32 4.07 -12.82
CA GLY A 393 -1.48 3.29 -11.58
C GLY A 393 -0.18 3.01 -10.83
N GLN A 394 0.86 3.82 -11.04
CA GLN A 394 2.12 3.71 -10.32
C GLN A 394 2.16 4.66 -9.13
N ARG A 395 2.04 4.11 -7.91
CA ARG A 395 2.15 4.89 -6.68
C ARG A 395 3.52 5.55 -6.55
N CYS A 396 3.54 6.82 -6.17
CA CYS A 396 4.76 7.51 -5.77
C CYS A 396 5.19 7.08 -4.36
N ILE A 397 6.30 6.37 -4.26
CA ILE A 397 6.89 5.92 -2.98
C ILE A 397 7.95 6.92 -2.48
N LYS A 398 8.49 7.73 -3.41
CA LYS A 398 9.48 8.77 -3.08
C LYS A 398 8.82 9.85 -2.23
N LYS A 399 9.60 10.42 -1.30
CA LYS A 399 9.13 11.54 -0.48
C LYS A 399 8.69 12.70 -1.38
N LEU A 400 7.54 13.27 -1.09
CA LEU A 400 7.06 14.49 -1.73
C LEU A 400 7.91 15.68 -1.29
N THR A 401 8.07 16.67 -2.17
CA THR A 401 8.67 17.96 -1.78
C THR A 401 7.74 18.71 -0.83
N ASP A 402 8.25 19.73 -0.14
CA ASP A 402 7.43 20.51 0.79
C ASP A 402 6.26 21.22 0.07
N MET A 403 6.50 21.69 -1.15
CA MET A 403 5.46 22.27 -2.00
C MET A 403 4.40 21.23 -2.40
N GLN A 404 4.82 20.04 -2.85
CA GLN A 404 3.91 18.94 -3.18
C GLN A 404 3.09 18.49 -1.95
N THR A 405 3.72 18.46 -0.78
CA THR A 405 3.06 18.11 0.48
C THR A 405 2.00 19.15 0.84
N SER A 406 2.33 20.44 0.73
CA SER A 406 1.36 21.54 0.93
C SER A 406 0.17 21.43 -0.01
N THR A 407 0.40 21.20 -1.32
CA THR A 407 -0.66 21.01 -2.31
C THR A 407 -1.52 19.77 -2.00
N MET A 408 -0.89 18.66 -1.61
CA MET A 408 -1.60 17.43 -1.23
C MET A 408 -2.48 17.65 -0.01
N ILE A 409 -1.99 18.33 1.04
CA ILE A 409 -2.78 18.64 2.24
C ILE A 409 -3.97 19.52 1.87
N LYS A 410 -3.77 20.57 1.07
CA LYS A 410 -4.86 21.46 0.62
C LYS A 410 -5.93 20.71 -0.17
N ALA A 411 -5.53 19.77 -1.03
CA ALA A 411 -6.47 18.97 -1.82
C ALA A 411 -7.29 17.97 -0.97
N THR A 412 -6.72 17.48 0.14
CA THR A 412 -7.25 16.32 0.88
C THR A 412 -7.81 16.65 2.26
N ALA A 413 -7.54 17.85 2.80
CA ALA A 413 -8.08 18.28 4.08
C ALA A 413 -9.62 18.36 4.01
N ARG A 414 -10.28 17.72 4.98
CA ARG A 414 -11.74 17.68 5.13
C ARG A 414 -12.10 17.87 6.60
N SER A 415 -13.20 18.57 6.85
CA SER A 415 -13.80 18.63 8.18
C SER A 415 -14.35 17.26 8.59
N ALA A 416 -14.55 17.00 9.89
CA ALA A 416 -15.13 15.73 10.34
C ALA A 416 -16.55 15.48 9.76
N PRO A 417 -17.47 16.46 9.73
CA PRO A 417 -18.78 16.28 9.07
C PRO A 417 -18.68 15.99 7.58
N ASP A 418 -17.76 16.63 6.85
CA ASP A 418 -17.59 16.37 5.41
C ASP A 418 -17.00 14.99 5.17
N ARG A 419 -16.03 14.57 5.98
CA ARG A 419 -15.46 13.22 5.91
C ARG A 419 -16.50 12.14 6.21
N GLU A 420 -17.36 12.35 7.22
CA GLU A 420 -18.50 11.45 7.50
C GLU A 420 -19.41 11.32 6.26
N ARG A 421 -19.74 12.44 5.63
CA ARG A 421 -20.58 12.46 4.41
C ARG A 421 -19.91 11.75 3.25
N GLU A 422 -18.62 11.98 3.02
CA GLU A 422 -17.84 11.33 1.97
C GLU A 422 -17.80 9.81 2.16
N ILE A 423 -17.55 9.32 3.38
CA ILE A 423 -17.55 7.88 3.69
C ILE A 423 -18.94 7.28 3.47
N ASN A 424 -20.01 7.93 3.95
CA ASN A 424 -21.38 7.44 3.74
C ASN A 424 -21.76 7.39 2.25
N ASN A 425 -21.37 8.40 1.48
CA ASN A 425 -21.58 8.41 0.03
C ASN A 425 -20.79 7.30 -0.66
N LEU A 426 -19.56 7.05 -0.22
CA LEU A 426 -18.72 5.98 -0.74
C LEU A 426 -19.36 4.60 -0.50
N VAL A 427 -19.80 4.32 0.72
CA VAL A 427 -20.45 3.03 1.04
C VAL A 427 -21.73 2.83 0.23
N ARG A 428 -22.55 3.88 0.05
CA ARG A 428 -23.74 3.82 -0.80
C ARG A 428 -23.43 3.55 -2.27
N ARG A 429 -22.36 4.15 -2.81
CA ARG A 429 -21.94 3.94 -4.20
C ARG A 429 -21.26 2.59 -4.42
N ALA A 430 -20.51 2.11 -3.42
CA ALA A 430 -19.84 0.81 -3.48
C ALA A 430 -20.85 -0.34 -3.53
N ASP A 431 -22.05 -0.14 -2.96
CA ASP A 431 -23.17 -1.07 -2.99
C ASP A 431 -22.74 -2.53 -2.74
N PHE A 432 -22.02 -2.74 -1.62
CA PHE A 432 -21.39 -4.03 -1.30
C PHE A 432 -22.37 -5.22 -1.34
N ASN A 433 -23.66 -4.98 -1.11
CA ASN A 433 -24.69 -6.02 -1.13
C ASN A 433 -25.05 -6.48 -2.55
N ASN A 434 -24.65 -5.75 -3.58
CA ASN A 434 -24.79 -6.11 -4.99
C ASN A 434 -23.49 -6.69 -5.59
N ASP A 435 -22.42 -6.79 -4.81
CA ASP A 435 -21.21 -7.50 -5.21
C ASP A 435 -21.50 -9.01 -5.30
N ALA A 436 -21.34 -9.55 -6.51
CA ALA A 436 -21.57 -10.95 -6.84
C ALA A 436 -20.79 -11.94 -5.94
N TYR A 437 -19.58 -11.59 -5.50
CA TYR A 437 -18.77 -12.43 -4.62
C TYR A 437 -19.22 -12.31 -3.16
N VAL A 438 -19.67 -11.14 -2.73
CA VAL A 438 -20.24 -10.95 -1.39
C VAL A 438 -21.56 -11.74 -1.25
N GLN A 439 -22.41 -11.69 -2.28
CA GLN A 439 -23.67 -12.43 -2.35
C GLN A 439 -23.46 -13.95 -2.38
N GLU A 440 -22.50 -14.44 -3.18
CA GLU A 440 -22.10 -15.86 -3.19
C GLU A 440 -21.77 -16.36 -1.78
N PHE A 441 -21.12 -15.50 -0.99
CA PHE A 441 -20.77 -15.81 0.39
C PHE A 441 -21.87 -15.48 1.41
N GLY A 442 -23.10 -15.17 0.96
CA GLY A 442 -24.25 -14.88 1.80
C GLY A 442 -24.01 -13.75 2.81
N LEU A 443 -23.04 -12.87 2.53
CA LEU A 443 -22.69 -11.76 3.41
C LEU A 443 -23.61 -10.57 3.14
N THR A 444 -23.97 -9.83 4.18
CA THR A 444 -24.66 -8.56 4.04
C THR A 444 -24.00 -7.48 4.88
N ILE A 445 -23.92 -6.27 4.33
CA ILE A 445 -23.24 -5.12 4.93
C ILE A 445 -24.28 -4.03 5.21
N SER A 446 -24.27 -3.50 6.43
CA SER A 446 -25.06 -2.33 6.80
C SER A 446 -24.59 -1.09 6.05
N ASN A 447 -25.53 -0.28 5.55
CA ASN A 447 -25.22 1.01 4.93
C ASN A 447 -25.06 2.17 5.93
N ASN A 448 -25.32 1.90 7.21
CA ASN A 448 -25.22 2.90 8.28
C ASN A 448 -23.94 2.68 9.10
N MET A 449 -23.25 3.78 9.38
CA MET A 449 -22.17 3.83 10.37
C MET A 449 -22.67 3.34 11.72
N MET A 450 -21.81 2.61 12.44
CA MET A 450 -22.12 2.10 13.77
C MET A 450 -22.25 3.23 14.77
N GLU A 451 -23.39 3.30 15.46
CA GLU A 451 -23.58 4.21 16.59
C GLU A 451 -22.93 3.64 17.85
N VAL A 452 -22.13 4.46 18.53
CA VAL A 452 -21.38 4.07 19.72
C VAL A 452 -21.54 5.12 20.80
N ARG A 453 -21.75 4.68 22.04
CA ARG A 453 -21.79 5.59 23.19
C ARG A 453 -20.38 5.79 23.75
N GLY A 454 -19.82 6.98 23.51
CA GLY A 454 -18.56 7.44 24.09
C GLY A 454 -18.72 8.08 25.46
N ARG A 455 -17.57 8.42 26.07
CA ARG A 455 -17.47 9.21 27.31
C ARG A 455 -16.38 10.27 27.17
N VAL A 456 -16.66 11.50 27.58
CA VAL A 456 -15.67 12.58 27.67
C VAL A 456 -15.18 12.65 29.10
N LEU A 457 -13.93 12.26 29.32
CA LEU A 457 -13.30 12.27 30.64
C LEU A 457 -13.04 13.70 31.13
N PRO A 458 -13.13 13.97 32.44
CA PRO A 458 -12.69 15.24 33.00
C PRO A 458 -11.17 15.40 32.79
N PRO A 459 -10.70 16.57 32.34
CA PRO A 459 -9.26 16.80 32.20
C PRO A 459 -8.59 16.89 33.58
N PRO A 460 -7.34 16.46 33.73
CA PRO A 460 -6.59 16.68 34.96
C PRO A 460 -6.29 18.17 35.14
N LYS A 461 -6.19 18.61 36.40
CA LYS A 461 -5.70 19.94 36.73
C LYS A 461 -4.18 19.96 36.63
N LEU A 462 -3.63 20.99 36.00
CA LEU A 462 -2.19 21.17 35.86
C LEU A 462 -1.70 22.12 36.96
N GLN A 463 -0.81 21.62 37.81
CA GLN A 463 -0.23 22.42 38.88
C GLN A 463 1.03 23.13 38.39
N TYR A 464 1.11 24.42 38.67
CA TYR A 464 2.22 25.29 38.35
C TYR A 464 2.89 25.83 39.62
N GLY A 465 4.11 26.35 39.44
CA GLY A 465 4.90 26.94 40.52
C GLY A 465 4.64 28.44 40.65
N GLY A 466 5.58 29.13 41.29
CA GLY A 466 5.55 30.58 41.48
C GLY A 466 4.99 31.04 42.83
N ARG A 467 5.28 32.29 43.19
CA ARG A 467 4.83 32.92 44.44
C ARG A 467 3.46 33.57 44.23
N VAL A 468 2.43 33.07 44.91
CA VAL A 468 1.18 33.83 45.06
C VAL A 468 1.36 34.77 46.24
N ALA A 469 1.45 36.07 45.97
CA ALA A 469 1.42 37.08 47.01
C ALA A 469 0.02 37.09 47.65
N SER A 470 -0.09 36.56 48.87
CA SER A 470 -1.29 36.76 49.68
C SER A 470 -1.37 38.24 50.09
N LEU A 471 -2.53 38.87 49.91
CA LEU A 471 -2.83 40.22 50.39
C LEU A 471 -2.76 40.36 51.93
N SER A 472 -2.48 39.28 52.66
CA SER A 472 -2.40 39.25 54.13
C SER A 472 -0.97 39.16 54.71
N GLY A 473 0.09 39.38 53.93
CA GLY A 473 1.46 39.46 54.46
C GLY A 473 2.05 38.14 55.01
N GLN A 474 1.28 37.05 55.04
CA GLN A 474 1.81 35.71 55.30
C GLN A 474 2.18 35.03 53.98
N VAL A 475 3.49 34.86 53.75
CA VAL A 475 4.05 34.12 52.62
C VAL A 475 3.85 32.61 52.89
N GLY A 476 2.65 32.11 52.57
CA GLY A 476 2.37 30.68 52.58
C GLY A 476 2.75 30.03 51.24
N TRP A 477 3.54 28.96 51.28
CA TRP A 477 3.89 28.07 50.15
C TRP A 477 2.68 27.33 49.51
N HIS A 478 1.44 27.81 49.69
CA HIS A 478 0.25 26.96 49.62
C HIS A 478 -0.79 27.35 48.58
N SER A 479 -0.69 28.49 47.88
CA SER A 479 -1.60 28.77 46.77
C SER A 479 -0.90 28.46 45.45
N LYS A 480 -0.85 27.17 45.09
CA LYS A 480 -0.24 26.73 43.83
C LYS A 480 -1.15 27.15 42.69
N GLN A 481 -0.63 27.91 41.72
CA GLN A 481 -1.40 28.28 40.54
C GLN A 481 -1.80 27.01 39.78
N GLN A 482 -3.06 26.93 39.35
CA GLN A 482 -3.58 25.78 38.61
C GLN A 482 -4.07 26.23 37.24
N ALA A 483 -3.81 25.43 36.21
CA ALA A 483 -4.47 25.53 34.92
C ALA A 483 -5.51 24.41 34.80
N MET A 484 -6.68 24.77 34.29
CA MET A 484 -7.71 23.81 33.95
C MET A 484 -7.79 23.74 32.41
N PRO A 485 -7.44 22.59 31.80
CA PRO A 485 -7.56 22.44 30.37
C PRO A 485 -9.01 22.65 29.92
N ASN A 486 -9.20 23.48 28.90
CA ASN A 486 -10.49 23.69 28.23
C ASN A 486 -10.38 23.14 26.81
N GLN A 487 -11.22 22.14 26.48
CA GLN A 487 -11.18 21.43 25.18
C GLN A 487 -9.78 20.95 24.80
N GLY A 488 -8.99 20.48 25.77
CA GLY A 488 -7.63 19.97 25.57
C GLY A 488 -6.54 21.04 25.46
N VAL A 489 -6.87 22.33 25.66
CA VAL A 489 -5.92 23.45 25.57
C VAL A 489 -5.79 24.16 26.92
N TRP A 490 -4.59 24.63 27.23
CA TRP A 490 -4.29 25.55 28.32
C TRP A 490 -3.16 26.49 27.88
N ASP A 491 -2.92 27.55 28.65
CA ASP A 491 -1.84 28.50 28.39
C ASP A 491 -1.04 28.82 29.65
N MET A 492 0.08 29.50 29.47
CA MET A 492 0.98 29.95 30.54
C MET A 492 0.65 31.37 31.05
N ARG A 493 -0.45 31.99 30.63
CA ARG A 493 -0.77 33.37 31.05
C ARG A 493 -0.95 33.40 32.56
N GLY A 494 -0.15 34.25 33.22
CA GLY A 494 -0.13 34.39 34.67
C GLY A 494 0.39 33.16 35.43
N LYS A 495 1.12 32.25 34.78
CA LYS A 495 1.64 30.99 35.37
C LYS A 495 3.15 30.92 35.27
N GLN A 496 3.80 30.33 36.26
CA GLN A 496 5.25 30.08 36.28
C GLN A 496 5.54 28.58 36.28
N PHE A 497 6.69 28.18 35.72
CA PHE A 497 7.12 26.77 35.77
C PHE A 497 7.14 26.24 37.21
N PHE A 498 6.86 24.94 37.36
CA PHE A 498 6.73 24.26 38.65
C PHE A 498 8.00 24.33 39.49
#